data_AF-A0A951VDZ2-F1
#
_entry.id   AF-A0A951VDZ2-F1
#
_cell.length_a   1.000
_cell.length_b   1.000
_cell.length_c   1.000
_cell.angle_alpha   90.00
_cell.angle_beta   90.00
_cell.angle_gamma   90.00
#
_symmetry.space_group_name_H-M   'P 1'
#
loop_
_entity.id
_entity.type
_entity.pdbx_description
1 polymer ?
#
loop_
_entity_poly.entity_id
_entity_poly.type
_entity_poly.pdbx_seq_one_letter_code
_entity_poly.pdbx_strand_id
1 'polypeptide(L)'
;MKSSIERRLRHWYLLLITGVIFTILSIWVFFTPIASFLALAWVISIGFVIGGISEIAYSISNRKQLRNWGWYLAGGIITLILGLHLSLRPGLTALILCYYIAFWLLFRSILEITNSFELKRYRVENWGWVLTFGILGALISLILLWNPVITSVAVIYWLGMGLLIFGLLQIVLAFGLRKIRNKIEDIREDFEELDFD
;
A
#
# COMPACT_ATOMS: atom_id res chain seq x y z
N MET A 1 -1.39 -21.54 20.48
CA MET A 1 -2.04 -21.59 19.15
C MET A 1 -3.57 -21.56 19.23
N LYS A 2 -4.23 -22.28 20.16
CA LYS A 2 -5.69 -22.18 20.40
C LYS A 2 -6.18 -20.73 20.66
N SER A 3 -5.48 -19.97 21.50
CA SER A 3 -5.90 -18.61 21.91
C SER A 3 -5.95 -17.56 20.77
N SER A 4 -5.13 -17.70 19.73
CA SER A 4 -5.12 -16.74 18.60
C SER A 4 -6.24 -17.01 17.60
N ILE A 5 -6.66 -18.26 17.47
CA ILE A 5 -7.77 -18.69 16.58
C ILE A 5 -9.10 -18.26 17.19
N GLU A 6 -9.32 -18.52 18.48
CA GLU A 6 -10.52 -18.07 19.21
C GLU A 6 -10.67 -16.55 19.21
N ARG A 7 -9.55 -15.82 19.32
CA ARG A 7 -9.57 -14.35 19.24
C ARG A 7 -9.93 -13.86 17.84
N ARG A 8 -9.47 -14.51 16.75
CA ARG A 8 -9.90 -14.15 15.38
C ARG A 8 -11.38 -14.45 15.12
N LEU A 9 -11.90 -15.55 15.67
CA LEU A 9 -13.31 -15.93 15.52
C LEU A 9 -14.26 -14.95 16.23
N ARG A 10 -13.87 -14.40 17.39
CA ARG A 10 -14.67 -13.36 18.07
C ARG A 10 -14.74 -12.04 17.31
N HIS A 11 -13.70 -11.68 16.56
CA HIS A 11 -13.59 -10.39 15.87
C HIS A 11 -13.94 -10.44 14.37
N TRP A 12 -14.72 -11.44 13.92
CA TRP A 12 -15.16 -11.52 12.51
C TRP A 12 -15.86 -10.24 12.05
N TYR A 13 -16.58 -9.56 12.95
CA TYR A 13 -17.26 -8.29 12.67
C TYR A 13 -16.27 -7.16 12.35
N LEU A 14 -15.06 -7.16 12.91
CA LEU A 14 -14.03 -6.17 12.56
C LEU A 14 -13.64 -6.30 11.09
N LEU A 15 -13.46 -7.53 10.59
CA LEU A 15 -13.17 -7.77 9.17
C LEU A 15 -14.33 -7.31 8.26
N LEU A 16 -15.58 -7.52 8.71
CA LEU A 16 -16.75 -7.08 7.95
C LEU A 16 -16.78 -5.54 7.85
N ILE A 17 -16.60 -4.85 8.99
CA ILE A 17 -16.62 -3.39 9.06
C ILE A 17 -15.51 -2.80 8.20
N THR A 18 -14.27 -3.29 8.35
CA THR A 18 -13.14 -2.82 7.55
C THR A 18 -13.34 -3.11 6.07
N GLY A 19 -13.86 -4.29 5.72
CA GLY A 19 -14.16 -4.65 4.34
C GLY A 19 -15.20 -3.73 3.67
N VAL A 20 -16.29 -3.41 4.39
CA VAL A 20 -17.30 -2.46 3.92
C VAL A 20 -16.71 -1.06 3.76
N ILE A 21 -15.93 -0.58 4.74
CA ILE A 21 -15.26 0.72 4.67
C ILE A 21 -14.36 0.82 3.44
N PHE A 22 -13.50 -0.18 3.20
CA PHE A 22 -12.60 -0.19 2.04
C PHE A 22 -13.34 -0.26 0.72
N THR A 23 -14.47 -0.97 0.67
CA THR A 23 -15.31 -1.05 -0.54
C THR A 23 -15.94 0.30 -0.87
N ILE A 24 -16.55 0.97 0.12
CA ILE A 24 -17.14 2.30 -0.05
C ILE A 24 -16.05 3.32 -0.43
N LEU A 25 -14.90 3.28 0.24
CA LEU A 25 -13.79 4.15 -0.04
C LEU A 25 -13.27 3.96 -1.47
N SER A 26 -13.13 2.72 -1.93
CA SER A 26 -12.72 2.42 -3.31
C SER A 26 -13.70 2.99 -4.34
N ILE A 27 -15.01 2.82 -4.12
CA ILE A 27 -16.03 3.40 -4.99
C ILE A 27 -15.88 4.92 -5.05
N TRP A 28 -15.72 5.58 -3.90
CA TRP A 28 -15.49 7.02 -3.82
C TRP A 28 -14.26 7.47 -4.61
N VAL A 29 -13.17 6.71 -4.51
CA VAL A 29 -11.90 6.98 -5.19
C VAL A 29 -12.06 6.96 -6.71
N PHE A 30 -12.86 6.04 -7.27
CA PHE A 30 -13.13 5.98 -8.70
C PHE A 30 -13.91 7.18 -9.25
N PHE A 31 -14.78 7.77 -8.42
CA PHE A 31 -15.53 8.96 -8.81
C PHE A 31 -14.74 10.26 -8.63
N THR A 32 -13.69 10.25 -7.81
CA THR A 32 -12.93 11.46 -7.47
C THR A 32 -11.41 11.27 -7.61
N PRO A 33 -10.90 10.88 -8.79
CA PRO A 33 -9.51 10.44 -8.93
C PRO A 33 -8.50 11.54 -8.59
N ILE A 34 -8.74 12.77 -9.06
CA ILE A 34 -7.82 13.90 -8.84
C ILE A 34 -7.77 14.28 -7.35
N ALA A 35 -8.94 14.37 -6.70
CA ALA A 35 -9.03 14.69 -5.27
C ALA A 35 -8.41 13.57 -4.40
N SER A 36 -8.63 12.31 -4.78
CA SER A 36 -8.04 11.15 -4.11
C SER A 36 -6.51 11.14 -4.21
N PHE A 37 -5.96 11.55 -5.36
CA PHE A 37 -4.51 11.67 -5.50
C PHE A 37 -3.93 12.83 -4.68
N LEU A 38 -4.63 13.96 -4.59
CA LEU A 38 -4.26 15.05 -3.69
C LEU A 38 -4.31 14.62 -2.21
N ALA A 39 -5.28 13.78 -1.83
CA ALA A 39 -5.33 13.22 -0.48
C ALA A 39 -4.11 12.32 -0.19
N LEU A 40 -3.65 11.51 -1.16
CA LEU A 40 -2.39 10.77 -1.03
C LEU A 40 -1.18 11.69 -0.84
N ALA A 41 -1.13 12.80 -1.59
CA ALA A 41 -0.06 13.79 -1.43
C ALA A 41 -0.05 14.39 -0.02
N TRP A 42 -1.22 14.64 0.57
CA TRP A 42 -1.34 15.07 1.96
C TRP A 42 -0.84 14.02 2.95
N VAL A 43 -1.28 12.76 2.79
CA VAL A 43 -0.84 11.65 3.65
C VAL A 43 0.68 11.52 3.63
N ILE A 44 1.29 11.59 2.45
CA ILE A 44 2.75 11.53 2.30
C ILE A 44 3.41 12.73 2.97
N SER A 45 2.93 13.95 2.73
CA SER A 45 3.51 15.17 3.32
C SER A 45 3.47 15.15 4.85
N ILE A 46 2.33 14.77 5.42
CA ILE A 46 2.16 14.61 6.87
C ILE A 46 3.08 13.50 7.40
N GLY A 47 3.23 12.41 6.65
CA GLY A 47 4.18 11.34 6.97
C GLY A 47 5.62 11.84 7.09
N PHE A 48 6.07 12.72 6.19
CA PHE A 48 7.39 13.35 6.29
C PHE A 48 7.51 14.25 7.53
N VAL A 49 6.47 15.02 7.87
CA VAL A 49 6.48 15.85 9.09
C VAL A 49 6.60 14.97 10.34
N ILE A 50 5.76 13.94 10.47
CA ILE A 50 5.78 13.03 11.61
C ILE A 50 7.12 12.28 11.66
N GLY A 51 7.61 11.81 10.52
CA GLY A 51 8.90 11.12 10.41
C GLY A 51 10.07 12.00 10.84
N GLY A 52 10.12 13.25 10.36
CA GLY A 52 11.15 14.22 10.74
C GLY A 52 11.13 14.54 12.23
N ILE A 53 9.94 14.77 12.82
CA ILE A 53 9.80 14.96 14.28
C ILE A 53 10.29 13.72 15.04
N SER A 54 9.92 12.53 14.57
CA SER A 54 10.29 11.26 15.21
C SER A 54 11.80 11.01 15.14
N GLU A 55 12.44 11.31 14.02
CA GLU A 55 13.89 11.15 13.84
C GLU A 55 14.68 12.15 14.69
N ILE A 56 14.22 13.39 14.80
CA ILE A 56 14.78 14.39 15.72
C ILE A 56 14.65 13.90 17.17
N ALA A 57 13.46 13.47 17.58
CA ALA A 57 13.20 12.97 18.93
C ALA A 57 14.06 11.75 19.27
N TYR A 58 14.20 10.81 18.32
CA TYR A 58 15.06 9.64 18.44
C TYR A 58 16.53 10.03 18.59
N SER A 59 17.03 10.92 17.73
CA SER A 59 18.42 11.39 17.77
C SER A 59 18.76 12.04 19.12
N ILE A 60 17.89 12.92 19.64
CA ILE A 60 18.10 13.61 20.91
C ILE A 60 18.04 12.62 22.09
N SER A 61 17.06 11.73 22.09
CA SER A 61 16.87 10.72 23.15
C SER A 61 18.07 9.77 23.26
N ASN A 62 18.67 9.41 22.13
CA ASN A 62 19.75 8.43 22.07
C ASN A 62 21.13 9.06 21.79
N ARG A 63 21.29 10.39 21.93
CA ARG A 63 22.53 11.13 21.61
C ARG A 63 23.80 10.61 22.30
N LYS A 64 23.66 10.01 23.49
CA LYS A 64 24.79 9.45 24.26
C LYS A 64 25.19 8.04 23.80
N GLN A 65 24.27 7.32 23.15
CA GLN A 65 24.46 5.93 22.71
C GLN A 65 24.81 5.86 21.21
N LEU A 66 24.34 6.84 20.43
CA LEU A 66 24.59 6.92 18.99
C LEU A 66 25.86 7.71 18.71
N ARG A 67 26.90 7.03 18.21
CA ARG A 67 28.14 7.67 17.75
C ARG A 67 27.92 8.69 16.62
N ASN A 68 26.87 8.48 15.80
CA ASN A 68 26.53 9.31 14.64
C ASN A 68 25.24 10.14 14.85
N TRP A 69 24.86 10.45 16.09
CA TRP A 69 23.58 11.12 16.42
C TRP A 69 23.36 12.43 15.62
N GLY A 70 24.43 13.20 15.39
CA GLY A 70 24.36 14.47 14.64
C GLY A 70 23.83 14.28 13.20
N TRP A 71 24.14 13.15 12.54
CA TRP A 71 23.62 12.85 11.21
C TRP A 71 22.13 12.53 11.22
N TYR A 72 21.65 11.80 12.24
CA TYR A 72 20.21 11.56 12.42
C TYR A 72 19.47 12.86 12.76
N LEU A 73 20.08 13.75 13.55
CA LEU A 73 19.47 15.05 13.83
C LEU A 73 19.35 15.88 12.55
N ALA A 74 20.43 15.97 11.77
CA ALA A 74 20.42 16.70 10.50
C ALA A 74 19.42 16.09 9.51
N GLY A 75 19.40 14.76 9.38
CA GLY A 75 18.42 14.03 8.57
C GLY A 75 16.99 14.35 8.98
N GLY A 76 16.67 14.27 10.27
CA GLY A 76 15.34 14.57 10.80
C GLY A 76 14.91 16.03 10.55
N ILE A 77 15.82 16.99 10.71
CA ILE A 77 15.55 18.41 10.41
C ILE A 77 15.25 18.61 8.91
N ILE A 78 16.06 18.02 8.02
CA ILE A 78 15.85 18.10 6.57
C ILE A 78 14.50 17.47 6.20
N THR A 79 14.21 16.27 6.72
CA THR A 79 12.95 15.56 6.50
C THR A 79 11.75 16.38 6.97
N LEU A 80 11.85 17.03 8.13
CA LEU A 80 10.81 17.90 8.66
C LEU A 80 10.57 19.13 7.78
N ILE A 81 11.63 19.83 7.37
CA ILE A 81 11.53 21.00 6.48
C ILE A 81 10.89 20.60 5.15
N LEU A 82 11.31 19.48 4.57
CA LEU A 82 10.71 18.94 3.35
C LEU A 82 9.23 18.62 3.56
N GLY A 83 8.88 17.93 4.65
CA GLY A 83 7.48 17.60 4.98
C GLY A 83 6.60 18.84 5.11
N LEU A 84 7.09 19.89 5.77
CA LEU A 84 6.38 21.17 5.88
C LEU A 84 6.23 21.84 4.52
N HIS A 85 7.29 21.88 3.71
CA HIS A 85 7.24 22.47 2.36
C HIS A 85 6.23 21.75 1.46
N LEU A 86 6.24 20.42 1.48
CA LEU A 86 5.29 19.58 0.72
C LEU A 86 3.85 19.75 1.21
N SER A 87 3.65 19.94 2.53
CA SER A 87 2.32 20.15 3.12
C SER A 87 1.72 21.50 2.71
N LEU A 88 2.54 22.54 2.53
CA LEU A 88 2.06 23.87 2.12
C LEU A 88 1.65 23.92 0.64
N ARG A 89 2.14 22.98 -0.18
CA ARG A 89 1.92 22.95 -1.64
C ARG A 89 1.55 21.54 -2.10
N PRO A 90 0.39 20.99 -1.70
CA PRO A 90 0.00 19.61 -2.02
C PRO A 90 -0.08 19.33 -3.53
N GLY A 91 -0.37 20.35 -4.35
CA GLY A 91 -0.34 20.23 -5.81
C GLY A 91 1.08 19.99 -6.37
N LEU A 92 2.11 20.64 -5.81
CA LEU A 92 3.50 20.37 -6.18
C LEU A 92 3.92 18.97 -5.71
N THR A 93 3.52 18.58 -4.50
CA THR A 93 3.75 17.22 -3.99
C THR A 93 3.14 16.17 -4.91
N ALA A 94 1.89 16.36 -5.34
CA ALA A 94 1.24 15.49 -6.31
C ALA A 94 2.02 15.40 -7.63
N LEU A 95 2.48 16.52 -8.18
CA LEU A 95 3.29 16.53 -9.41
C LEU A 95 4.60 15.77 -9.23
N ILE A 96 5.33 16.01 -8.14
CA ILE A 96 6.58 15.30 -7.82
C ILE A 96 6.33 13.80 -7.74
N LEU A 97 5.24 13.38 -7.07
CA LEU A 97 4.85 11.97 -6.98
C LEU A 97 4.53 11.37 -8.34
N CYS A 98 3.84 12.10 -9.23
CA CYS A 98 3.57 11.63 -10.59
C CYS A 98 4.88 11.37 -11.34
N TYR A 99 5.80 12.34 -11.36
CA TYR A 99 7.08 12.17 -12.04
C TYR A 99 7.91 11.05 -11.42
N TYR A 100 7.95 10.96 -10.09
CA TYR A 100 8.65 9.89 -9.39
C TYR A 100 8.10 8.51 -9.78
N ILE A 101 6.78 8.32 -9.77
CA ILE A 101 6.14 7.04 -10.11
C ILE A 101 6.36 6.70 -11.58
N ALA A 102 6.17 7.67 -12.48
CA ALA A 102 6.34 7.46 -13.91
C ALA A 102 7.80 7.14 -14.27
N PHE A 103 8.76 7.84 -13.65
CA PHE A 103 10.19 7.58 -13.82
C PHE A 103 10.58 6.21 -13.23
N TRP A 104 10.06 5.87 -12.06
CA TRP A 104 10.29 4.56 -11.45
C TRP A 104 9.74 3.42 -12.32
N LEU A 105 8.56 3.60 -12.91
CA LEU A 105 7.98 2.66 -13.87
C LEU A 105 8.83 2.51 -15.13
N LEU A 106 9.38 3.62 -15.65
CA LEU A 106 10.30 3.59 -16.78
C LEU A 106 11.54 2.78 -16.45
N PHE A 107 12.16 3.05 -15.30
CA PHE A 107 13.32 2.31 -14.83
C PHE A 107 13.00 0.81 -14.67
N ARG A 108 11.86 0.47 -14.07
CA ARG A 108 11.39 -0.92 -13.96
C ARG A 108 11.20 -1.60 -15.32
N SER A 109 10.64 -0.88 -16.29
CA SER A 109 10.41 -1.40 -17.64
C SER A 109 11.73 -1.68 -18.37
N ILE A 110 12.74 -0.80 -18.22
CA ILE A 110 14.09 -1.02 -18.76
C ILE A 110 14.76 -2.24 -18.14
N LEU A 111 14.61 -2.43 -16.83
CA LEU A 111 15.09 -3.64 -16.15
C LEU A 111 14.39 -4.90 -16.65
N GLU A 112 13.09 -4.85 -16.91
CA GLU A 112 12.34 -5.99 -17.46
C GLU A 112 12.78 -6.35 -18.88
N ILE A 113 13.04 -5.35 -19.73
CA ILE A 113 13.65 -5.54 -21.05
C ILE A 113 15.01 -6.23 -20.89
N THR A 114 15.85 -5.79 -19.95
CA THR A 114 17.16 -6.39 -19.69
C THR A 114 17.03 -7.84 -19.24
N ASN A 115 16.12 -8.11 -18.30
CA ASN A 115 15.83 -9.45 -17.80
C ASN A 115 15.31 -10.37 -18.91
N SER A 116 14.53 -9.86 -19.87
CA SER A 116 14.05 -10.66 -21.00
C SER A 116 15.20 -11.24 -21.84
N PHE A 117 16.30 -10.49 -21.99
CA PHE A 117 17.50 -10.98 -22.67
C PHE A 117 18.25 -12.02 -21.85
N GLU A 118 18.21 -11.94 -20.52
CA GLU A 118 18.71 -13.00 -19.65
C GLU A 118 17.89 -14.29 -19.79
N LEU A 119 16.55 -14.20 -19.79
CA LEU A 119 15.68 -15.35 -20.03
C LEU A 119 15.98 -16.00 -21.38
N LYS A 120 16.21 -15.18 -22.43
CA LYS A 120 16.64 -15.67 -23.74
C LYS A 120 17.98 -16.41 -23.66
N ARG A 121 18.97 -15.89 -22.92
CA ARG A 121 20.28 -16.54 -22.71
C ARG A 121 20.16 -17.88 -22.00
N TYR A 122 19.29 -17.98 -21.00
CA TYR A 122 19.00 -19.21 -20.28
C TYR A 122 18.04 -20.17 -21.01
N ARG A 123 17.68 -19.88 -22.27
CA ARG A 123 16.74 -20.66 -23.10
C ARG A 123 15.39 -20.89 -22.43
N VAL A 124 14.93 -19.94 -21.61
CA VAL A 124 13.61 -19.97 -20.99
C VAL A 124 12.57 -19.69 -22.07
N GLU A 125 11.56 -20.56 -22.18
CA GLU A 125 10.41 -20.34 -23.06
C GLU A 125 9.67 -19.05 -22.67
N ASN A 126 8.94 -18.42 -23.60
CA ASN A 126 8.19 -17.17 -23.37
C ASN A 126 9.01 -15.89 -23.09
N TRP A 127 10.34 -15.88 -23.28
CA TRP A 127 11.17 -14.67 -23.14
C TRP A 127 10.65 -13.48 -23.97
N GLY A 128 10.10 -13.75 -25.15
CA GLY A 128 9.56 -12.72 -26.06
C GLY A 128 8.36 -11.98 -25.49
N TRP A 129 7.54 -12.64 -24.66
CA TRP A 129 6.43 -11.99 -23.96
C TRP A 129 6.94 -11.00 -22.93
N VAL A 130 7.95 -11.38 -22.14
CA VAL A 130 8.59 -10.50 -21.16
C VAL A 130 9.21 -9.28 -21.84
N LEU A 131 9.88 -9.47 -22.98
CA LEU A 131 10.42 -8.34 -23.77
C LEU A 131 9.29 -7.39 -24.21
N THR A 132 8.19 -7.96 -24.71
CA THR A 132 7.05 -7.17 -25.20
C THR A 132 6.42 -6.35 -24.08
N PHE A 133 6.19 -6.94 -22.90
CA PHE A 133 5.68 -6.22 -21.73
C PHE A 133 6.64 -5.14 -21.24
N GLY A 134 7.94 -5.42 -21.24
CA GLY A 134 8.96 -4.42 -20.93
C GLY A 134 8.94 -3.21 -21.89
N ILE A 135 8.81 -3.45 -23.20
CA ILE A 135 8.71 -2.37 -24.20
C ILE A 135 7.40 -1.58 -24.03
N LEU A 136 6.27 -2.27 -23.87
CA LEU A 136 4.98 -1.61 -23.64
C LEU A 136 4.99 -0.78 -22.34
N GLY A 137 5.57 -1.31 -21.26
CA GLY A 137 5.77 -0.59 -20.01
C GLY A 137 6.63 0.67 -20.17
N ALA A 138 7.70 0.58 -20.97
CA ALA A 138 8.55 1.72 -21.28
C ALA A 138 7.79 2.80 -22.07
N LEU A 139 6.98 2.42 -23.05
CA LEU A 139 6.13 3.36 -23.79
C LEU A 139 5.06 4.01 -22.90
N ILE A 140 4.38 3.22 -22.07
CA ILE A 140 3.38 3.71 -21.11
C ILE A 140 4.04 4.71 -20.14
N SER A 141 5.19 4.38 -19.58
CA SER A 141 5.88 5.27 -18.65
C SER A 141 6.35 6.58 -19.29
N LEU A 142 6.72 6.59 -20.57
CA LEU A 142 6.98 7.83 -21.32
C LEU A 142 5.72 8.69 -21.48
N ILE A 143 4.56 8.07 -21.76
CA ILE A 143 3.27 8.77 -21.81
C ILE A 143 2.92 9.37 -20.43
N LEU A 144 3.17 8.62 -19.36
CA LEU A 144 2.97 9.07 -17.98
C LEU A 144 3.89 10.24 -17.60
N LEU A 145 5.15 10.22 -18.03
CA LEU A 145 6.07 11.34 -17.84
C LEU A 145 5.65 12.58 -18.62
N TRP A 146 5.11 12.40 -19.83
CA TRP A 146 4.65 13.52 -20.65
C TRP A 146 3.45 14.24 -20.03
N ASN A 147 2.51 13.47 -19.46
CA ASN A 147 1.31 14.04 -18.84
C ASN A 147 1.12 13.52 -17.40
N PRO A 148 1.53 14.29 -16.38
CA PRO A 148 1.40 13.86 -14.99
C PRO A 148 -0.06 13.71 -14.54
N VAL A 149 -1.03 14.36 -15.20
CA VAL A 149 -2.45 14.16 -14.90
C VAL A 149 -2.85 12.72 -15.23
N ILE A 150 -2.42 12.18 -16.38
CA ILE A 150 -2.65 10.77 -16.72
C ILE A 150 -2.03 9.86 -15.65
N THR A 151 -0.83 10.19 -15.17
CA THR A 151 -0.17 9.44 -14.09
C THR A 151 -0.98 9.40 -12.81
N SER A 152 -1.44 10.56 -12.33
CA SER A 152 -2.29 10.61 -11.14
C SER A 152 -3.54 9.74 -11.28
N VAL A 153 -4.20 9.81 -12.43
CA VAL A 153 -5.42 9.05 -12.72
C VAL A 153 -5.13 7.55 -12.78
N ALA A 154 -4.08 7.14 -13.49
CA ALA A 154 -3.67 5.74 -13.61
C ALA A 154 -3.33 5.13 -12.25
N VAL A 155 -2.56 5.84 -11.43
CA VAL A 155 -2.19 5.40 -10.07
C VAL A 155 -3.44 5.24 -9.20
N ILE A 156 -4.39 6.16 -9.30
CA ILE A 156 -5.62 6.09 -8.51
C ILE A 156 -6.53 4.97 -8.96
N TYR A 157 -6.70 4.72 -10.26
CA TYR A 157 -7.47 3.56 -10.72
C TYR A 157 -6.83 2.25 -10.27
N TRP A 158 -5.49 2.14 -10.33
CA TRP A 158 -4.78 0.96 -9.85
C TRP A 158 -4.96 0.78 -8.33
N LEU A 159 -4.79 1.84 -7.55
CA LEU A 159 -4.99 1.83 -6.11
C LEU A 159 -6.45 1.50 -5.74
N GLY A 160 -7.41 2.13 -6.42
CA GLY A 160 -8.83 1.92 -6.23
C GLY A 160 -9.23 0.47 -6.47
N MET A 161 -8.71 -0.16 -7.53
CA MET A 161 -8.91 -1.60 -7.79
C MET A 161 -8.33 -2.47 -6.66
N GLY A 162 -7.12 -2.15 -6.19
CA GLY A 162 -6.53 -2.84 -5.04
C GLY A 162 -7.39 -2.73 -3.78
N LEU A 163 -7.90 -1.53 -3.47
CA LEU A 163 -8.80 -1.29 -2.34
C LEU A 163 -10.13 -2.04 -2.48
N LEU A 164 -10.68 -2.10 -3.70
CA LEU A 164 -11.92 -2.82 -3.98
C LEU A 164 -11.74 -4.32 -3.70
N ILE A 165 -10.72 -4.92 -4.29
CA ILE A 165 -10.41 -6.35 -4.14
C ILE A 165 -10.15 -6.65 -2.65
N PHE A 166 -9.35 -5.83 -1.99
CA PHE A 166 -9.05 -5.99 -0.57
C PHE A 166 -10.31 -5.88 0.32
N GLY A 167 -11.19 -4.91 0.04
CA GLY A 167 -12.46 -4.74 0.75
C GLY A 167 -13.38 -5.96 0.57
N LEU A 168 -13.58 -6.40 -0.67
CA LEU A 168 -14.41 -7.57 -0.99
C LEU A 168 -13.85 -8.85 -0.37
N LEU A 169 -12.53 -9.07 -0.42
CA LEU A 169 -11.90 -10.23 0.21
C LEU A 169 -12.13 -10.25 1.72
N GLN A 170 -12.05 -9.11 2.41
CA GLN A 170 -12.33 -9.05 3.84
C GLN A 170 -13.78 -9.36 4.19
N ILE A 171 -14.73 -8.90 3.36
CA ILE A 171 -16.15 -9.24 3.52
C ILE A 171 -16.36 -10.75 3.40
N VAL A 172 -15.78 -11.38 2.37
CA VAL A 172 -15.85 -12.83 2.17
C VAL A 172 -15.24 -13.58 3.36
N LEU A 173 -14.06 -13.15 3.82
CA LEU A 173 -13.39 -13.75 4.98
C LEU A 173 -14.20 -13.58 6.27
N ALA A 174 -14.87 -12.45 6.46
CA ALA A 174 -15.71 -12.20 7.63
C ALA A 174 -16.88 -13.19 7.71
N PHE A 175 -17.56 -13.44 6.58
CA PHE A 175 -18.61 -14.46 6.51
C PHE A 175 -18.07 -15.87 6.69
N GLY A 176 -16.89 -16.17 6.13
CA GLY A 176 -16.20 -17.44 6.36
C GLY A 176 -15.91 -17.69 7.84
N LEU A 177 -15.38 -16.69 8.56
CA LEU A 177 -15.11 -16.76 10.00
C LEU A 177 -16.40 -16.89 10.83
N ARG A 178 -17.47 -16.16 10.45
CA ARG A 178 -18.78 -16.27 11.11
C ARG A 178 -19.34 -17.70 10.99
N LYS A 179 -19.24 -18.32 9.81
CA LYS A 179 -19.69 -19.70 9.58
C LYS A 179 -18.90 -20.71 10.41
N ILE A 180 -17.58 -20.55 10.50
CA ILE A 180 -16.72 -21.43 11.31
C ILE A 180 -17.03 -21.27 12.80
N ARG A 181 -17.20 -20.04 13.28
CA ARG A 181 -17.54 -19.77 14.68
C ARG A 181 -18.84 -20.45 15.09
N ASN A 182 -19.90 -20.27 14.29
CA ASN A 182 -21.19 -20.87 14.57
C ASN A 182 -21.08 -22.42 14.62
N LYS A 183 -20.38 -23.03 13.65
CA LYS A 183 -20.17 -24.48 13.64
C LYS A 183 -19.41 -25.00 14.89
N ILE A 184 -18.46 -24.22 15.42
CA ILE A 184 -17.73 -24.58 16.64
C ILE A 184 -18.62 -24.44 17.87
N GLU A 185 -19.51 -23.45 17.88
CA GLU A 185 -20.46 -23.21 18.96
C GLU A 185 -21.49 -24.35 19.04
N ASP A 186 -22.07 -24.74 17.89
CA ASP A 186 -22.96 -25.91 17.77
C ASP A 186 -22.29 -27.19 18.30
N ILE A 187 -21.05 -27.47 17.87
CA ILE A 187 -20.30 -28.66 18.33
C ILE A 187 -20.03 -28.60 19.83
N ARG A 188 -19.78 -27.42 20.40
CA ARG A 188 -19.53 -27.28 21.85
C ARG A 188 -20.80 -27.55 22.65
N GLU A 189 -21.95 -27.07 22.20
CA GLU A 189 -23.25 -27.33 22.82
C GLU A 189 -23.56 -28.83 22.81
N ASP A 190 -23.35 -29.52 21.68
CA ASP A 190 -23.52 -30.98 21.57
C ASP A 190 -22.64 -31.76 22.59
N PHE A 191 -21.39 -31.32 22.80
CA PHE A 191 -20.50 -31.95 23.79
C PHE A 191 -20.89 -31.65 25.23
N GLU A 192 -21.39 -30.45 25.52
CA GLU A 192 -21.86 -30.10 26.87
C GLU A 192 -23.11 -30.91 27.22
N GLU A 193 -24.06 -31.10 26.31
CA GLU A 193 -25.25 -31.94 26.54
C GLU A 193 -24.90 -33.41 26.84
N LEU A 194 -23.91 -33.97 26.16
CA LEU A 194 -23.48 -35.37 26.35
C LEU A 194 -22.72 -35.64 27.66
N ASP A 195 -22.18 -34.62 28.33
CA ASP A 195 -21.48 -34.76 29.62
C ASP A 195 -22.47 -34.70 30.82
N PHE A 196 -23.73 -34.31 30.61
CA PHE A 196 -24.76 -34.20 31.65
C PHE A 196 -25.74 -35.40 31.71
N ASP A 197 -25.63 -36.36 30.79
CA ASP A 197 -26.38 -37.65 30.76
C ASP A 197 -25.50 -38.83 31.25
#